data_AF-A0A3M7BVL9-F1
#
_entry.id   AF-A0A3M7BVL9-F1
#
_cell.length_a   1.000
_cell.length_b   1.000
_cell.length_c   1.000
_cell.angle_alpha   90.00
_cell.angle_beta   90.00
_cell.angle_gamma   90.00
#
_symmetry.space_group_name_H-M   'P 1'
#
loop_
_entity.id
_entity.type
_entity.pdbx_description
1 polymer ?
#
loop_
_entity_poly.entity_id
_entity_poly.type
_entity_poly.pdbx_seq_one_letter_code
_entity_poly.pdbx_strand_id
1 'polypeptide(L)'
;MSYITDINPSNIMLTLDDASLLPAFEQAEASDPSPRKIIDDTRTIYGSRKLGLPKDSLWGQPVLCDFGEARIGPGPHRGLIQPDLYRAPEVLFEMGWDSSADIWSVGVM
;
A
#
# COMPACT_ATOMS: atom_id res chain seq x y z
N MET A 1 8.13 18.16 7.37
CA MET A 1 7.58 16.96 6.70
C MET A 1 8.52 15.83 7.06
N SER A 2 8.09 14.89 7.90
CA SER A 2 8.90 13.72 8.28
C SER A 2 8.69 12.63 7.23
N TYR A 3 9.78 12.17 6.65
CA TYR A 3 9.86 11.33 5.46
C TYR A 3 10.20 9.88 5.89
N ILE A 4 9.19 9.00 5.96
CA ILE A 4 9.22 7.67 6.62
C ILE A 4 9.36 6.53 5.59
N THR A 5 10.49 5.81 5.44
CA THR A 5 10.47 4.43 4.87
C THR A 5 9.47 3.53 5.59
N ASP A 6 8.50 3.06 4.85
CA ASP A 6 7.24 2.65 5.45
C ASP A 6 6.90 1.20 5.11
N ILE A 7 7.78 0.25 5.43
CA ILE A 7 7.40 -1.17 5.38
C ILE A 7 6.51 -1.45 6.59
N ASN A 8 5.21 -1.41 6.38
CA ASN A 8 4.18 -1.76 7.35
C ASN A 8 2.98 -2.40 6.62
N PRO A 9 2.02 -3.03 7.32
CA PRO A 9 0.88 -3.71 6.70
C PRO A 9 0.04 -2.88 5.72
N SER A 10 -0.06 -1.55 5.89
CA SER A 10 -0.79 -0.67 4.97
C SER A 10 -0.13 -0.55 3.59
N ASN A 11 1.18 -0.82 3.51
CA ASN A 11 1.98 -0.67 2.30
C ASN A 11 2.33 -2.03 1.67
N ILE A 12 1.66 -3.09 2.11
CA ILE A 12 1.70 -4.41 1.50
C ILE A 12 0.32 -4.68 0.92
N MET A 13 0.20 -4.55 -0.40
CA MET A 13 -1.02 -4.90 -1.12
C MET A 13 -0.99 -6.39 -1.48
N LEU A 14 -2.14 -7.04 -1.58
CA LEU A 14 -2.26 -8.40 -2.13
C LEU A 14 -2.73 -8.32 -3.58
N THR A 15 -2.12 -9.09 -4.48
CA THR A 15 -2.70 -9.28 -5.81
C THR A 15 -4.00 -10.10 -5.71
N LEU A 16 -4.74 -10.16 -6.81
CA LEU A 16 -5.97 -10.93 -6.90
C LEU A 16 -5.73 -12.11 -7.84
N ASP A 17 -5.75 -13.33 -7.30
CA ASP A 17 -5.66 -14.56 -8.10
C ASP A 17 -7.05 -15.04 -8.55
N ASP A 18 -8.12 -14.58 -7.89
CA ASP A 18 -9.49 -14.74 -8.37
C ASP A 18 -9.76 -13.87 -9.61
N ALA A 19 -9.51 -14.46 -10.79
CA ALA A 19 -9.76 -13.82 -12.09
C ALA A 19 -11.23 -13.44 -12.33
N SER A 20 -12.18 -13.94 -11.53
CA SER A 20 -13.61 -13.63 -11.68
C SER A 20 -14.05 -12.38 -10.92
N LEU A 21 -13.24 -11.90 -9.96
CA LEU A 21 -13.64 -10.82 -9.06
C LEU A 21 -13.77 -9.47 -9.78
N LEU A 22 -12.76 -9.08 -10.57
CA LEU A 22 -12.76 -7.80 -11.29
C LEU A 22 -13.84 -7.75 -12.39
N PRO A 23 -14.03 -8.78 -13.24
CA PRO A 23 -15.14 -8.80 -14.20
C PRO A 23 -16.52 -8.72 -13.54
N ALA A 24 -16.72 -9.39 -12.41
CA ALA A 24 -17.98 -9.30 -11.67
C ALA A 24 -18.21 -7.89 -11.11
N PHE A 25 -17.16 -7.24 -10.62
CA PHE A 25 -17.22 -5.86 -10.14
C PHE A 25 -17.58 -4.88 -11.26
N GLU A 26 -16.95 -5.01 -12.44
CA GLU A 26 -17.24 -4.20 -13.63
C GLU A 26 -18.69 -4.41 -14.10
N GLN A 27 -19.12 -5.67 -14.25
CA GLN A 27 -20.49 -5.99 -14.67
C GLN A 27 -21.53 -5.43 -13.70
N ALA A 28 -21.25 -5.46 -12.40
CA ALA A 28 -22.13 -4.88 -11.40
C ALA A 28 -22.23 -3.36 -11.57
N GLU A 29 -21.12 -2.64 -11.81
CA GLU A 29 -21.13 -1.19 -12.05
C GLU A 29 -21.84 -0.82 -13.36
N ALA A 30 -21.73 -1.66 -14.39
CA ALA A 30 -22.46 -1.46 -15.64
C ALA A 30 -23.98 -1.67 -15.48
N SER A 31 -24.38 -2.66 -14.69
CA SER A 31 -25.79 -3.07 -14.54
C SER A 31 -26.57 -2.20 -13.55
N ASP A 32 -25.93 -1.82 -12.45
CA ASP A 32 -26.48 -0.95 -11.42
C ASP A 32 -25.43 0.08 -11.05
N PRO A 33 -25.38 1.25 -11.69
CA PRO A 33 -24.26 2.15 -11.50
C PRO A 33 -24.22 2.84 -10.14
N SER A 34 -23.01 3.10 -9.64
CA SER A 34 -22.83 3.77 -8.36
C SER A 34 -23.39 5.20 -8.38
N PRO A 35 -23.83 5.73 -7.23
CA PRO A 35 -24.22 7.12 -7.10
C PRO A 35 -23.12 8.02 -7.66
N ARG A 36 -23.47 8.89 -8.60
CA ARG A 36 -22.50 9.76 -9.27
C ARG A 36 -23.00 11.19 -9.33
N LYS A 37 -22.07 12.13 -9.20
CA LYS A 37 -22.32 13.56 -9.35
C LYS A 37 -21.64 14.04 -10.63
N ILE A 38 -22.46 14.38 -11.62
CA ILE A 38 -22.02 15.02 -12.86
C ILE A 38 -21.92 16.52 -12.59
N ILE A 39 -20.73 17.09 -12.77
CA ILE A 39 -20.48 18.53 -12.55
C ILE A 39 -20.57 19.27 -13.89
N ASP A 40 -19.87 18.76 -14.89
CA ASP A 40 -19.80 19.29 -16.26
C ASP A 40 -19.42 18.14 -17.23
N ASP A 41 -19.21 18.48 -18.50
CA ASP A 41 -18.89 17.53 -19.57
C ASP A 41 -17.55 16.79 -19.37
N THR A 42 -16.68 17.26 -18.48
CA THR A 42 -15.35 16.71 -18.23
C THR A 42 -15.22 15.99 -16.90
N ARG A 43 -16.09 16.30 -15.93
CA ARG A 43 -15.94 15.84 -14.55
C ARG A 43 -17.19 15.16 -14.02
N THR A 44 -17.05 13.86 -13.76
CA THR A 44 -17.99 13.07 -12.96
C THR A 44 -17.30 12.53 -11.73
N ILE A 45 -17.89 12.73 -10.56
CA ILE A 45 -17.44 12.15 -9.29
C ILE A 45 -18.28 10.90 -9.04
N TYR A 46 -17.63 9.75 -8.90
CA TYR A 46 -18.28 8.47 -8.60
C TYR A 46 -18.19 8.18 -7.10
N GLY A 47 -19.29 7.75 -6.50
CA GLY A 47 -19.26 7.13 -5.19
C GLY A 47 -18.53 5.79 -5.27
N SER A 48 -17.76 5.45 -4.23
CA SER A 48 -17.04 4.18 -4.17
C SER A 48 -18.00 3.00 -4.06
N ARG A 49 -17.75 1.97 -4.88
CA ARG A 49 -18.36 0.64 -4.73
C ARG A 49 -17.41 -0.27 -3.96
N LYS A 50 -17.95 -1.07 -3.05
CA LYS A 50 -17.16 -2.09 -2.35
C LYS A 50 -16.77 -3.20 -3.31
N LEU A 51 -15.48 -3.52 -3.37
CA LEU A 51 -15.02 -4.75 -4.01
C LEU A 51 -15.47 -5.94 -3.14
N GLY A 52 -15.95 -7.01 -3.79
CA GLY A 52 -16.24 -8.26 -3.08
C GLY A 52 -14.98 -8.91 -2.53
N LEU A 53 -15.15 -9.98 -1.75
CA LEU A 53 -14.02 -10.83 -1.37
C LEU A 53 -13.73 -11.84 -2.48
N PRO A 54 -12.45 -12.18 -2.74
CA PRO A 54 -12.09 -13.30 -3.61
C PRO A 54 -12.74 -14.60 -3.13
N LYS A 55 -13.14 -15.46 -4.07
CA LYS A 55 -13.63 -16.80 -3.76
C LYS A 55 -12.56 -17.59 -3.03
N ASP A 56 -12.96 -18.37 -2.03
CA ASP A 56 -12.08 -19.25 -1.24
C ASP A 56 -10.83 -18.55 -0.69
N SER A 57 -10.89 -17.22 -0.46
CA SER A 57 -9.74 -16.40 -0.08
C SER A 57 -8.55 -16.49 -1.03
N LEU A 58 -8.82 -16.61 -2.34
CA LEU A 58 -7.84 -16.57 -3.44
C LEU A 58 -7.22 -15.17 -3.63
N TRP A 59 -6.58 -14.70 -2.57
CA TRP A 59 -5.61 -13.61 -2.63
C TRP A 59 -4.33 -14.13 -3.29
N GLY A 60 -3.72 -13.26 -4.07
CA GLY A 60 -2.42 -13.53 -4.66
C GLY A 60 -1.27 -13.03 -3.80
N GLN A 61 -0.11 -12.87 -4.44
CA GLN A 61 1.14 -12.53 -3.78
C GLN A 61 1.12 -11.13 -3.16
N PRO A 62 1.81 -10.93 -2.02
CA PRO A 62 2.03 -9.60 -1.49
C PRO A 62 2.95 -8.79 -2.42
N VAL A 63 2.64 -7.52 -2.57
CA VAL A 63 3.38 -6.54 -3.37
C VAL A 63 3.61 -5.31 -2.51
N LEU A 64 4.88 -4.91 -2.39
CA LEU A 64 5.23 -3.64 -1.77
C LEU A 64 4.72 -2.49 -2.62
N CYS A 65 4.03 -1.56 -1.99
CA CYS A 65 3.64 -0.29 -2.57
C CYS A 65 4.20 0.87 -1.75
N ASP A 66 3.89 2.09 -2.21
CA ASP A 66 4.35 3.35 -1.60
C ASP A 66 5.88 3.47 -1.47
N PHE A 67 6.52 3.81 -2.59
CA PHE A 67 7.95 4.08 -2.66
C PHE A 67 8.28 5.56 -2.46
N GLY A 68 7.34 6.38 -1.94
CA GLY A 68 7.56 7.82 -1.74
C GLY A 68 8.78 8.10 -0.84
N GLU A 69 9.13 7.14 0.00
CA GLU A 69 10.18 7.26 1.00
C GLU A 69 11.36 6.30 0.80
N ALA A 70 11.35 5.55 -0.29
CA ALA A 70 12.46 4.68 -0.63
C ALA A 70 13.77 5.48 -0.80
N ARG A 71 14.90 4.86 -0.44
CA ARG A 71 16.24 5.39 -0.70
C ARG A 71 17.04 4.38 -1.51
N ILE A 72 17.73 4.88 -2.53
CA ILE A 72 18.56 4.05 -3.43
C ILE A 72 20.03 4.42 -3.18
N GLY A 73 20.90 3.41 -3.20
CA GLY A 73 22.34 3.59 -3.11
C GLY A 73 22.94 2.95 -1.86
N PRO A 74 24.28 2.83 -1.82
CA PRO A 74 24.97 2.26 -0.67
C PRO A 74 24.77 3.12 0.57
N GLY A 75 24.54 2.49 1.71
CA GLY A 75 24.45 3.15 3.01
C GLY A 75 25.82 3.56 3.59
N PRO A 76 25.86 4.07 4.83
CA PRO A 76 24.69 4.29 5.68
C PRO A 76 23.94 5.58 5.31
N HIS A 77 22.62 5.46 5.23
CA HIS A 77 21.70 6.58 5.13
C HIS A 77 21.43 7.16 6.53
N ARG A 78 20.79 8.33 6.58
CA ARG A 78 20.43 9.03 7.83
C ARG A 78 19.02 9.58 7.76
N GLY A 79 18.47 9.88 8.94
CA GLY A 79 17.14 10.47 9.09
C GLY A 79 16.12 9.49 9.64
N LEU A 80 14.97 10.04 10.03
CA LEU A 80 13.87 9.29 10.62
C LEU A 80 13.06 8.61 9.53
N ILE A 81 13.21 7.30 9.41
CA ILE A 81 12.61 6.56 8.32
C ILE A 81 11.50 5.60 8.73
N GLN A 82 11.41 5.05 9.94
CA GLN A 82 10.32 4.08 10.24
C GLN A 82 9.19 4.68 11.07
N PRO A 83 7.95 4.18 10.96
CA PRO A 83 6.88 4.47 11.91
C PRO A 83 7.30 4.07 13.32
N ASP A 84 6.75 4.73 14.35
CA ASP A 84 7.16 4.52 15.74
C ASP A 84 7.14 3.05 16.17
N LEU A 85 6.12 2.28 15.76
CA LEU A 85 5.95 0.88 16.17
C LEU A 85 6.95 -0.09 15.54
N TYR A 86 7.45 0.24 14.34
CA TYR A 86 8.32 -0.64 13.54
C TYR A 86 9.77 -0.13 13.47
N ARG A 87 10.12 0.88 14.28
CA ARG A 87 11.40 1.56 14.20
C ARG A 87 12.54 0.70 14.72
N ALA A 88 13.54 0.51 13.88
CA ALA A 88 14.79 -0.15 14.20
C ALA A 88 15.60 0.68 15.20
N PRO A 89 16.40 0.04 16.07
CA PRO A 89 17.16 0.74 17.10
C PRO A 89 18.16 1.74 16.51
N GLU A 90 18.82 1.43 15.39
CA GLU A 90 19.74 2.34 14.71
C GLU A 90 19.05 3.60 14.19
N VAL A 91 17.80 3.50 13.73
CA VAL A 91 17.01 4.67 13.32
C VAL A 91 16.55 5.46 14.55
N LEU A 92 16.17 4.78 15.63
CA LEU A 92 15.76 5.41 16.88
C LEU A 92 16.89 6.21 17.55
N PHE A 93 18.12 5.70 17.47
CA PHE A 93 19.31 6.37 18.02
C PHE A 93 20.01 7.31 17.02
N GLU A 94 19.34 7.66 15.91
CA GLU A 94 19.87 8.54 14.85
C GLU A 94 21.23 8.09 14.29
N MET A 95 21.49 6.78 14.32
CA MET A 95 22.67 6.17 13.74
C MET A 95 22.50 6.03 12.22
N GLY A 96 23.60 5.69 11.55
CA GLY A 96 23.55 5.33 10.15
C GLY A 96 22.80 4.00 9.96
N TRP A 97 21.91 3.94 8.97
CA TRP A 97 21.10 2.75 8.67
C TRP A 97 21.23 2.32 7.22
N ASP A 98 20.90 1.07 6.93
CA ASP A 98 20.86 0.48 5.60
C ASP A 98 19.66 -0.49 5.49
N SER A 99 19.69 -1.45 4.56
CA SER A 99 18.63 -2.44 4.38
C SER A 99 18.34 -3.30 5.62
N SER A 100 19.24 -3.33 6.62
CA SER A 100 18.97 -4.01 7.90
C SER A 100 17.79 -3.39 8.66
N ALA A 101 17.53 -2.09 8.50
CA ALA A 101 16.35 -1.44 9.05
C ALA A 101 15.06 -2.00 8.43
N ASP A 102 15.06 -2.30 7.13
CA ASP A 102 13.90 -2.92 6.46
C ASP A 102 13.64 -4.34 6.98
N ILE A 103 14.69 -5.13 7.22
CA ILE A 103 14.59 -6.47 7.80
C ILE A 103 13.98 -6.40 9.22
N TRP A 104 14.37 -5.39 10.00
CA TRP A 104 13.76 -5.15 11.31
C TRP A 104 12.25 -4.87 11.19
N SER A 105 11.83 -3.98 10.29
CA SER A 105 10.41 -3.68 10.06
C SER A 105 9.61 -4.96 9.77
N VAL A 106 10.14 -5.82 8.88
CA VAL A 106 9.50 -7.09 8.52
C VAL A 106 9.46 -8.07 9.70
N GLY A 107 10.50 -8.11 10.54
CA GLY A 107 10.55 -9.01 11.69
C GLY A 107 9.63 -8.61 12.85
N VAL A 108 9.28 -7.33 12.98
CA VAL A 108 8.37 -6.81 14.01
C VAL A 108 6.89 -6.92 13.59
N MET A 109 6.62 -6.89 12.28
CA MET A 109 5.28 -7.03 11.71
C MET A 109 4.69 -8.42 11.93
#